data_AF-A0A917G537-F1
#
_entry.id   AF-A0A917G537-F1
#
_cell.length_a   1.000
_cell.length_b   1.000
_cell.length_c   1.000
_cell.angle_alpha   90.00
_cell.angle_beta   90.00
_cell.angle_gamma   90.00
#
_symmetry.space_group_name_H-M   'P 1'
#
loop_
_entity.id
_entity.type
_entity.pdbx_description
1 polymer ?
#
loop_
_entity_poly.entity_id
_entity_poly.type
_entity_poly.pdbx_seq_one_letter_code
_entity_poly.pdbx_strand_id
1 'polypeptide(L)'
;MTIGARVLKTGLAVALAIFVSELLRFPSPIIAAVAAIFTIQPSIYRSWKQMLDQLQANLIGAAIALAAVRLFGSTPIAVGLVCIVVILVNMRLKMESAIGLTLVTVVAVMEAHGEGWLFALERLAMVFSGMGSAFAVNVLLFPPRPRRQFTEQVHQAFDQLSLLLRTAISNEMKEQIHHEEKEKLHDMLRKLDERYRLFEEERAVTKLSKLNQARQLIVSKQMIKTLQKGADLLDVVEEHYFSAPGALEWAKEFDHQIEELTKYHEHILLKAEDKMKPGVSIVPDEQLGGGFEEQLVDYWSDEPEERKRLVFVGAALLEYGYHLRRLERLIEQVQQRTDLRVDK
;
A
#
# COMPACT_ATOMS: atom_id res chain seq x y z
N MET A 1 -9.22 18.56 -8.47
CA MET A 1 -8.06 18.54 -7.56
C MET A 1 -8.53 18.06 -6.19
N THR A 2 -8.39 16.77 -5.87
CA THR A 2 -8.78 16.27 -4.55
C THR A 2 -7.70 16.66 -3.54
N ILE A 3 -8.04 17.53 -2.59
CA ILE A 3 -7.18 17.86 -1.45
C ILE A 3 -6.92 16.56 -0.71
N GLY A 4 -5.71 16.00 -0.83
CA GLY A 4 -5.38 14.72 -0.21
C GLY A 4 -5.46 14.81 1.32
N ALA A 5 -5.91 13.74 1.98
CA ALA A 5 -6.01 13.65 3.43
C ALA A 5 -4.71 14.05 4.17
N ARG A 6 -3.55 13.94 3.49
CA ARG A 6 -2.25 14.43 3.98
C ARG A 6 -2.23 15.95 4.22
N VAL A 7 -2.82 16.74 3.34
CA VAL A 7 -2.84 18.21 3.46
C VAL A 7 -3.66 18.63 4.68
N LEU A 8 -4.84 18.03 4.85
CA LEU A 8 -5.73 18.31 5.99
C LEU A 8 -5.09 17.93 7.33
N LYS A 9 -4.49 16.74 7.42
CA LYS A 9 -3.84 16.33 8.68
C LYS A 9 -2.61 17.17 9.02
N THR A 10 -1.87 17.65 8.02
CA THR A 10 -0.75 18.57 8.27
C THR A 10 -1.25 19.90 8.83
N GLY A 11 -2.29 20.50 8.22
CA GLY A 11 -2.88 21.74 8.72
C GLY A 11 -3.41 21.60 10.16
N LEU A 12 -4.09 20.49 10.45
CA LEU A 12 -4.63 20.22 11.78
C LEU A 12 -3.54 19.99 12.83
N ALA A 13 -2.46 19.29 12.47
CA ALA A 13 -1.31 19.10 13.35
C ALA A 13 -0.59 20.42 13.66
N VAL A 14 -0.47 21.32 12.69
CA VAL A 14 0.09 22.66 12.90
C VAL A 14 -0.80 23.46 13.85
N ALA A 15 -2.12 23.47 13.61
CA ALA A 15 -3.07 24.16 14.49
C ALA A 15 -2.99 23.63 15.93
N LEU A 16 -2.93 22.30 16.10
CA LEU A 16 -2.79 21.66 17.41
C LEU A 16 -1.45 22.01 18.06
N ALA A 17 -0.35 22.05 17.31
CA ALA A 17 0.97 22.41 17.82
C ALA A 17 1.03 23.86 18.31
N ILE A 18 0.44 24.79 17.57
CA ILE A 18 0.33 26.20 17.98
C ILE A 18 -0.53 26.31 19.24
N PHE A 19 -1.69 25.66 19.27
CA PHE A 19 -2.57 25.66 20.44
C PHE A 19 -1.90 25.11 21.70
N VAL A 20 -1.19 23.99 21.59
CA VAL A 20 -0.41 23.42 22.70
C VAL A 20 0.73 24.35 23.11
N SER A 21 1.37 25.02 22.14
CA SER A 21 2.44 25.99 22.42
C SER A 21 1.94 27.20 23.21
N GLU A 22 0.75 27.71 22.88
CA GLU A 22 0.10 28.80 23.63
C GLU A 22 -0.31 28.35 25.02
N LEU A 23 -0.86 27.14 25.15
CA LEU A 23 -1.27 26.56 26.43
C LEU A 23 -0.07 26.40 27.40
N LEU A 24 1.09 25.98 26.87
CA LEU A 24 2.33 25.83 27.62
C LEU A 24 3.12 27.15 27.75
N ARG A 25 2.60 28.26 27.21
CA ARG A 25 3.19 29.61 27.23
C ARG A 25 4.62 29.67 26.69
N PHE A 26 4.91 28.93 25.62
CA PHE A 26 6.22 29.01 24.98
C PHE A 26 6.45 30.37 24.31
N PRO A 27 7.71 30.86 24.29
CA PRO A 27 8.03 32.18 23.76
C PRO A 27 7.80 32.32 22.24
N SER A 28 7.80 31.21 21.49
CA SER A 28 7.49 31.23 20.06
C SER A 28 6.81 29.94 19.61
N PRO A 29 5.60 30.02 19.03
CA PRO A 29 4.90 28.85 18.48
C PRO A 29 5.48 28.35 17.16
N ILE A 30 6.38 29.12 16.52
CA ILE A 30 6.94 28.81 15.21
C ILE A 30 7.72 27.48 15.26
N ILE A 31 8.52 27.25 16.31
CA ILE A 31 9.32 26.03 16.44
C ILE A 31 8.43 24.80 16.58
N ALA A 32 7.36 24.89 17.38
CA ALA A 32 6.39 23.80 17.53
C ALA A 32 5.65 23.52 16.21
N ALA A 33 5.26 24.57 15.46
CA ALA A 33 4.63 24.43 14.16
C ALA A 33 5.55 23.76 13.12
N VAL A 34 6.81 24.21 13.03
CA VAL A 34 7.82 23.62 12.15
C VAL A 34 8.08 22.16 12.52
N ALA A 35 8.24 21.87 13.82
CA ALA A 35 8.39 20.51 14.31
C ALA A 35 7.20 19.62 13.93
N ALA A 36 5.97 20.13 14.04
CA ALA A 36 4.81 19.38 13.60
C ALA A 36 4.91 19.03 12.11
N ILE A 37 5.15 20.01 11.23
CA ILE A 37 5.24 19.84 9.77
C ILE A 37 6.22 18.72 9.38
N PHE A 38 7.43 18.73 9.95
CA PHE A 38 8.46 17.73 9.64
C PHE A 38 8.16 16.33 10.23
N THR A 39 7.24 16.23 11.18
CA THR A 39 6.88 14.98 11.87
C THR A 39 5.67 14.27 11.26
N ILE A 40 4.83 14.97 10.48
CA ILE A 40 3.71 14.31 9.79
C ILE A 40 4.23 13.34 8.71
N GLN A 41 3.91 12.06 8.88
CA GLN A 41 4.17 11.00 7.91
C GLN A 41 2.88 10.41 7.36
N PRO A 42 2.90 9.77 6.17
CA PRO A 42 1.70 9.18 5.57
C PRO A 42 1.14 8.01 6.40
N SER A 43 1.97 7.26 7.13
CA SER A 43 1.55 6.13 7.96
C SER A 43 1.90 6.30 9.44
N ILE A 44 1.09 5.69 10.33
CA ILE A 44 1.34 5.68 11.79
C ILE A 44 2.71 5.08 12.10
N TYR A 45 3.07 4.01 11.40
CA TYR A 45 4.33 3.32 11.65
C TYR A 45 5.54 4.19 11.32
N ARG A 46 5.54 4.82 10.13
CA ARG A 46 6.58 5.78 9.74
C ARG A 46 6.63 6.95 10.71
N SER A 47 5.47 7.45 11.17
CA SER A 47 5.44 8.47 12.23
C SER A 47 6.09 8.01 13.53
N TRP A 48 5.84 6.78 14.00
CA TRP A 48 6.45 6.28 15.23
C TRP A 48 7.96 6.13 15.10
N LYS A 49 8.43 5.47 14.02
CA LYS A 49 9.86 5.31 13.77
C LYS A 49 10.56 6.66 13.63
N GLN A 50 10.00 7.55 12.80
CA GLN A 50 10.57 8.87 12.59
C GLN A 50 10.53 9.71 13.87
N MET A 51 9.49 9.60 14.69
CA MET A 51 9.42 10.27 15.99
C MET A 51 10.59 9.81 16.88
N LEU A 52 10.87 8.51 16.96
CA LEU A 52 12.01 7.99 17.72
C LEU A 52 13.36 8.49 17.15
N ASP A 53 13.54 8.42 15.84
CA ASP A 53 14.74 8.91 15.16
C ASP A 53 14.94 10.41 15.40
N GLN A 54 13.87 11.20 15.31
CA GLN A 54 13.87 12.64 15.59
C GLN A 54 14.13 12.95 17.05
N LEU A 55 13.58 12.19 18.00
CA LEU A 55 13.86 12.38 19.42
C LEU A 55 15.36 12.20 19.68
N GLN A 56 15.97 11.12 19.18
CA GLN A 56 17.39 10.84 19.38
C GLN A 56 18.28 11.88 18.66
N ALA A 57 17.99 12.16 17.40
CA ALA A 57 18.74 13.13 16.62
C ALA A 57 18.67 14.55 17.20
N ASN A 58 17.49 15.00 17.67
CA ASN A 58 17.34 16.31 18.32
C ASN A 58 18.09 16.39 19.65
N LEU A 59 18.07 15.33 20.46
CA LEU A 59 18.83 15.30 21.71
C LEU A 59 20.35 15.37 21.46
N ILE A 60 20.85 14.60 20.49
CA ILE A 60 22.26 14.63 20.10
C ILE A 60 22.65 15.98 19.51
N GLY A 61 21.83 16.51 18.59
CA GLY A 61 22.03 17.82 17.97
C GLY A 61 22.07 18.95 19.00
N ALA A 62 21.13 18.98 19.94
CA ALA A 62 21.11 19.95 21.02
C ALA A 62 22.33 19.84 21.95
N ALA A 63 22.78 18.62 22.27
CA ALA A 63 23.99 18.41 23.07
C ALA A 63 25.25 18.92 22.37
N ILE A 64 25.40 18.65 21.07
CA ILE A 64 26.52 19.16 20.27
C ILE A 64 26.45 20.68 20.16
N ALA A 65 25.26 21.25 19.92
CA ALA A 65 25.06 22.69 19.84
C ALA A 65 25.45 23.40 21.15
N LEU A 66 25.02 22.88 22.30
CA LEU A 66 25.37 23.41 23.61
C LEU A 66 26.88 23.37 23.87
N ALA A 67 27.54 22.26 23.53
CA ALA A 67 28.99 22.15 23.64
C ALA A 67 29.70 23.16 22.72
N ALA A 68 29.23 23.32 21.49
CA ALA A 68 29.83 24.22 20.52
C ALA A 68 29.65 25.70 20.88
N VAL A 69 28.48 26.11 21.37
CA VAL A 69 28.25 27.49 21.86
C VAL A 69 29.24 27.85 22.95
N ARG A 70 29.55 26.90 23.85
CA ARG A 70 30.50 27.13 24.95
C ARG A 70 31.96 27.23 24.48
N LEU A 71 32.32 26.56 23.38
CA LEU A 71 33.68 26.50 22.86
C LEU A 71 33.99 27.58 21.82
N PHE A 72 33.05 27.86 20.91
CA PHE A 72 33.25 28.68 19.72
C PHE A 72 32.32 29.92 19.66
N GLY A 73 31.38 30.05 20.60
CA GLY A 73 30.35 31.09 20.58
C GLY A 73 29.29 30.86 19.50
N SER A 74 28.44 31.86 19.28
CA SER A 74 27.31 31.82 18.33
C SER A 74 27.60 32.59 17.02
N THR A 75 28.81 32.46 16.47
CA THR A 75 29.11 33.08 15.17
C THR A 75 28.43 32.31 14.02
N PRO A 76 28.04 32.98 12.92
CA PRO A 76 27.42 32.31 11.78
C PRO A 76 28.26 31.16 11.21
N ILE A 77 29.59 31.32 11.21
CA ILE A 77 30.54 30.29 10.77
C ILE A 77 30.52 29.08 11.72
N ALA A 78 30.49 29.32 13.04
CA ALA A 78 30.40 28.25 14.03
C ALA A 78 29.09 27.46 13.89
N VAL A 79 27.95 28.15 13.70
CA VAL A 79 26.65 27.51 13.48
C VAL A 79 26.68 26.61 12.24
N GLY A 80 27.21 27.11 11.12
CA GLY A 80 27.36 26.34 9.89
C GLY A 80 28.22 25.08 10.09
N LEU A 81 29.34 25.20 10.80
CA LEU A 81 30.24 24.08 11.07
C LEU A 81 29.58 23.02 11.97
N VAL A 82 28.86 23.45 13.00
CA VAL A 82 28.09 22.55 13.88
C VAL A 82 27.00 21.82 13.10
N CYS A 83 26.28 22.51 12.21
CA CYS A 83 25.30 21.87 11.33
C CYS A 83 25.93 20.77 10.47
N ILE A 84 27.11 21.01 9.89
CA ILE A 84 27.83 19.97 9.12
C ILE A 84 28.16 18.76 10.00
N VAL A 85 28.67 18.98 11.21
CA VAL A 85 28.98 17.90 12.15
C VAL A 85 27.73 17.09 12.49
N VAL A 86 26.61 17.76 12.79
CA VAL A 86 25.34 17.11 13.13
C VAL A 86 24.77 16.32 11.95
N ILE A 87 24.88 16.83 10.71
CA ILE A 87 24.50 16.10 9.50
C ILE A 87 25.31 14.81 9.39
N LEU A 88 26.64 14.89 9.53
CA LEU A 88 27.52 13.73 9.45
C LEU A 88 27.20 12.68 10.52
N VAL A 89 26.92 13.12 11.75
CA VAL A 89 26.51 12.24 12.86
C VAL A 89 25.18 11.55 12.55
N ASN A 90 24.18 12.28 12.08
CA ASN A 90 22.87 11.72 11.74
C ASN A 90 22.94 10.73 10.56
N MET A 91 23.78 11.01 9.56
CA MET A 91 24.05 10.06 8.46
C MET A 91 24.70 8.77 8.97
N ARG A 92 25.68 8.88 9.88
CA ARG A 92 26.33 7.71 10.50
C ARG A 92 25.34 6.86 11.31
N LEU A 93 24.34 7.50 11.94
CA LEU A 93 23.27 6.84 12.69
C LEU A 93 22.10 6.36 11.81
N LYS A 94 22.16 6.57 10.49
CA LYS A 94 21.10 6.26 9.51
C LYS A 94 19.76 6.96 9.82
N MET A 95 19.82 8.15 10.41
CA MET A 95 18.66 8.98 10.79
C MET A 95 18.43 10.14 9.81
N GLU A 96 18.52 9.87 8.50
CA GLU A 96 18.49 10.93 7.47
C GLU A 96 17.18 11.73 7.47
N SER A 97 16.05 11.07 7.74
CA SER A 97 14.73 11.70 7.82
C SER A 97 14.55 12.65 9.00
N ALA A 98 15.48 12.65 9.96
CA ALA A 98 15.47 13.55 11.12
C ALA A 98 16.33 14.81 10.92
N ILE A 99 17.25 14.81 9.94
CA ILE A 99 18.24 15.87 9.74
C ILE A 99 17.59 17.26 9.66
N GLY A 100 16.55 17.42 8.84
CA GLY A 100 15.89 18.72 8.65
C GLY A 100 15.41 19.34 9.96
N LEU A 101 14.70 18.57 10.79
CA LEU A 101 14.20 19.06 12.08
C LEU A 101 15.34 19.27 13.09
N THR A 102 16.34 18.39 13.11
CA THR A 102 17.50 18.54 14.00
C THR A 102 18.28 19.82 13.72
N LEU A 103 18.43 20.21 12.46
CA LEU A 103 19.09 21.46 12.10
C LEU A 103 18.33 22.69 12.59
N VAL A 104 16.99 22.68 12.51
CA VAL A 104 16.17 23.76 13.08
C VAL A 104 16.42 23.88 14.58
N THR A 105 16.47 22.76 15.30
CA THR A 105 16.78 22.73 16.74
C THR A 105 18.17 23.27 17.04
N VAL A 106 19.19 22.85 16.30
CA VAL A 106 20.58 23.31 16.46
C VAL A 106 20.66 24.83 16.28
N VAL A 107 20.08 25.36 15.20
CA VAL A 107 20.07 26.80 14.94
C VAL A 107 19.34 27.55 16.06
N ALA A 108 18.16 27.08 16.47
CA ALA A 108 17.37 27.73 17.52
C ALA A 108 18.05 27.71 18.91
N VAL A 109 18.86 26.68 19.19
CA VAL A 109 19.67 26.58 20.42
C VAL A 109 20.89 27.49 20.35
N MET A 110 21.56 27.58 19.20
CA MET A 110 22.76 28.43 19.04
C MET A 110 22.43 29.92 18.92
N GLU A 111 21.26 30.28 18.40
CA GLU A 111 20.76 31.66 18.33
C GLU A 111 20.47 32.24 19.72
N ALA A 112 20.25 31.40 20.74
CA ALA A 112 19.97 31.82 22.10
C ALA A 112 21.13 32.53 22.84
N HIS A 113 22.17 32.98 22.11
CA HIS A 113 23.28 33.83 22.57
C HIS A 113 23.84 33.52 23.97
N GLY A 114 23.95 32.23 24.33
CA GLY A 114 24.62 31.83 25.58
C GLY A 114 23.74 31.82 26.83
N GLU A 115 22.40 31.85 26.72
CA GLU A 115 21.45 31.76 27.86
C GLU A 115 21.42 30.39 28.60
N GLY A 116 22.41 29.53 28.34
CA GLY A 116 22.68 28.33 29.13
C GLY A 116 21.77 27.13 28.81
N TRP A 117 21.80 26.15 29.71
CA TRP A 117 21.13 24.85 29.53
C TRP A 117 19.60 24.93 29.60
N LEU A 118 19.07 25.92 30.34
CA LEU A 118 17.62 26.10 30.54
C LEU A 118 16.91 26.48 29.23
N PHE A 119 17.51 27.38 28.45
CA PHE A 119 16.94 27.80 27.18
C PHE A 119 16.94 26.68 26.12
N ALA A 120 17.98 25.84 26.12
CA ALA A 120 18.00 24.66 25.26
C ALA A 120 16.92 23.63 25.63
N LEU A 121 16.63 23.47 26.92
CA LEU A 121 15.52 22.64 27.38
C LEU A 121 14.17 23.20 26.92
N GLU A 122 13.97 24.52 26.98
CA GLU A 122 12.75 25.16 26.46
C GLU A 122 12.58 24.94 24.95
N ARG A 123 13.67 25.11 24.17
CA ARG A 123 13.68 24.84 22.72
C ARG A 123 13.36 23.38 22.41
N LEU A 124 13.93 22.44 23.16
CA LEU A 124 13.60 21.02 23.03
C LEU A 124 12.14 20.74 23.39
N ALA A 125 11.61 21.36 24.44
CA ALA A 125 10.21 21.21 24.83
C ALA A 125 9.25 21.72 23.73
N MET A 126 9.58 22.82 23.06
CA MET A 126 8.83 23.33 21.90
C MET A 126 8.84 22.33 20.72
N VAL A 127 9.99 21.72 20.43
CA VAL A 127 10.10 20.73 19.34
C VAL A 127 9.30 19.48 19.71
N PHE A 128 9.42 18.99 20.94
CA PHE A 128 8.72 17.80 21.40
C PHE A 128 7.21 18.00 21.51
N SER A 129 6.72 19.19 21.87
CA SER A 129 5.29 19.49 21.83
C SER A 129 4.76 19.46 20.39
N GLY A 130 5.49 20.03 19.42
CA GLY A 130 5.15 19.96 18.00
C GLY A 130 5.13 18.54 17.45
N MET A 131 6.17 17.76 17.76
CA MET A 131 6.25 16.33 17.42
C MET A 131 5.09 15.54 18.03
N GLY A 132 4.78 15.78 19.31
CA GLY A 132 3.69 15.15 20.03
C GLY A 132 2.32 15.47 19.43
N SER A 133 2.08 16.74 19.07
CA SER A 133 0.85 17.16 18.39
C SER A 133 0.69 16.51 17.02
N ALA A 134 1.75 16.48 16.21
CA ALA A 134 1.72 15.80 14.91
C ALA A 134 1.46 14.30 15.05
N PHE A 135 2.08 13.66 16.03
CA PHE A 135 1.86 12.25 16.32
C PHE A 135 0.43 11.99 16.79
N ALA A 136 -0.10 12.81 17.69
CA ALA A 136 -1.48 12.72 18.19
C ALA A 136 -2.50 12.85 17.05
N VAL A 137 -2.35 13.84 16.16
CA VAL A 137 -3.22 13.98 14.98
C VAL A 137 -3.13 12.77 14.06
N ASN A 138 -1.92 12.26 13.82
CA ASN A 138 -1.72 11.13 12.90
C ASN A 138 -2.26 9.80 13.47
N VAL A 139 -2.34 9.63 14.79
CA VAL A 139 -2.84 8.42 15.44
C VAL A 139 -4.34 8.50 15.77
N LEU A 140 -4.79 9.62 16.35
CA LEU A 140 -6.15 9.75 16.90
C LEU A 140 -7.18 10.24 15.88
N LEU A 141 -6.82 11.20 15.02
CA LEU A 141 -7.79 11.88 14.14
C LEU A 141 -7.88 11.24 12.75
N PHE A 142 -6.77 10.69 12.24
CA PHE A 142 -6.73 10.01 10.95
C PHE A 142 -6.00 8.68 11.05
N PRO A 143 -6.52 7.67 11.78
CA PRO A 143 -5.94 6.34 11.71
C PRO A 143 -6.01 5.86 10.26
N PRO A 144 -4.88 5.70 9.53
CA PRO A 144 -4.90 5.15 8.19
C PRO A 144 -5.57 3.78 8.30
N ARG A 145 -6.64 3.57 7.53
CA ARG A 145 -7.30 2.27 7.35
C ARG A 145 -6.87 1.68 6.01
N PRO A 146 -5.57 1.32 5.84
CA PRO A 146 -5.03 0.88 4.57
C PRO A 146 -5.73 -0.37 4.02
N ARG A 147 -6.18 -1.25 4.92
CA ARG A 147 -6.89 -2.48 4.54
C ARG A 147 -8.19 -2.22 3.81
N ARG A 148 -9.04 -1.31 4.34
CA ARG A 148 -10.32 -0.99 3.68
C ARG A 148 -10.10 -0.40 2.30
N GLN A 149 -9.14 0.52 2.18
CA GLN A 149 -8.80 1.12 0.89
C GLN A 149 -8.25 0.09 -0.10
N PHE A 150 -7.42 -0.85 0.35
CA PHE A 150 -6.92 -1.94 -0.50
C PHE A 150 -8.07 -2.82 -0.99
N THR A 151 -8.94 -3.26 -0.09
CA THR A 151 -10.10 -4.08 -0.41
C THR A 151 -11.04 -3.38 -1.39
N GLU A 152 -11.36 -2.10 -1.18
CA GLU A 152 -12.17 -1.29 -2.09
C GLU A 152 -11.54 -1.20 -3.50
N GLN A 153 -10.22 -1.06 -3.59
CA GLN A 153 -9.54 -1.03 -4.89
C GLN A 153 -9.49 -2.38 -5.58
N VAL A 154 -9.35 -3.48 -4.82
CA VAL A 154 -9.44 -4.83 -5.38
C VAL A 154 -10.83 -5.06 -5.97
N HIS A 155 -11.90 -4.63 -5.31
CA HIS A 155 -13.26 -4.67 -5.87
C HIS A 155 -13.40 -3.84 -7.13
N GLN A 156 -12.94 -2.58 -7.12
CA GLN A 156 -13.00 -1.73 -8.32
C GLN A 156 -12.26 -2.35 -9.51
N ALA A 157 -11.07 -2.93 -9.27
CA ALA A 157 -10.31 -3.62 -10.31
C ALA A 157 -11.03 -4.90 -10.77
N PHE A 158 -11.64 -5.65 -9.85
CA PHE A 158 -12.42 -6.84 -10.17
C PHE A 158 -13.68 -6.52 -10.97
N ASP A 159 -14.47 -5.50 -10.59
CA ASP A 159 -15.69 -5.10 -11.29
C ASP A 159 -15.39 -4.74 -12.75
N GLN A 160 -14.29 -4.01 -12.96
CA GLN A 160 -13.84 -3.61 -14.28
C GLN A 160 -13.31 -4.80 -15.09
N LEU A 161 -12.56 -5.71 -14.46
CA LEU A 161 -12.11 -6.96 -15.08
C LEU A 161 -13.30 -7.86 -15.46
N SER A 162 -14.26 -8.04 -14.56
CA SER A 162 -15.48 -8.84 -14.74
C SER A 162 -16.29 -8.34 -15.93
N LEU A 163 -16.48 -7.02 -16.03
CA LEU A 163 -17.14 -6.40 -17.17
C LEU A 163 -16.41 -6.75 -18.48
N LEU A 164 -15.10 -6.49 -18.55
CA LEU A 164 -14.30 -6.70 -19.76
C LEU A 164 -14.27 -8.17 -20.19
N LEU A 165 -14.11 -9.09 -19.23
CA LEU A 165 -14.10 -10.54 -19.48
C LEU A 165 -15.45 -11.02 -20.03
N ARG A 166 -16.57 -10.61 -19.42
CA ARG A 166 -17.93 -10.99 -19.86
C ARG A 166 -18.26 -10.48 -21.26
N THR A 167 -17.61 -9.41 -21.72
CA THR A 167 -17.79 -8.85 -23.07
C THR A 167 -16.70 -9.28 -24.06
N ALA A 168 -15.67 -10.01 -23.61
CA ALA A 168 -14.47 -10.27 -24.38
C ALA A 168 -14.72 -11.18 -25.59
N ILE A 169 -15.62 -12.15 -25.46
CA ILE A 169 -15.94 -13.14 -26.51
C ILE A 169 -17.12 -12.67 -27.37
N SER A 170 -18.13 -12.05 -26.75
CA SER A 170 -19.32 -11.53 -27.44
C SER A 170 -19.05 -10.28 -28.29
N ASN A 171 -17.92 -9.60 -28.07
CA ASN A 171 -17.50 -8.37 -28.78
C ASN A 171 -18.59 -7.28 -28.78
N GLU A 172 -19.34 -7.18 -27.69
CA GLU A 172 -20.47 -6.25 -27.56
C GLU A 172 -20.02 -4.79 -27.32
N MET A 173 -18.78 -4.59 -26.88
CA MET A 173 -18.21 -3.27 -26.61
C MET A 173 -17.58 -2.67 -27.87
N LYS A 174 -17.72 -1.34 -28.03
CA LYS A 174 -17.00 -0.61 -29.07
C LYS A 174 -15.50 -0.69 -28.79
N GLU A 175 -14.69 -0.98 -29.80
CA GLU A 175 -13.23 -1.15 -29.71
C GLU A 175 -12.53 0.00 -28.96
N GLN A 176 -12.88 1.26 -29.25
CA GLN A 176 -12.32 2.42 -28.53
C GLN A 176 -12.66 2.42 -27.03
N ILE A 177 -13.91 2.09 -26.68
CA ILE A 177 -14.35 2.04 -25.27
C ILE A 177 -13.67 0.87 -24.57
N HIS A 178 -13.55 -0.28 -25.24
CA HIS A 178 -12.86 -1.46 -24.73
C HIS A 178 -11.39 -1.17 -24.41
N HIS A 179 -10.67 -0.50 -25.33
CA HIS A 179 -9.29 -0.07 -25.09
C HIS A 179 -9.15 0.90 -23.92
N GLU A 180 -10.04 1.89 -23.80
CA GLU A 180 -10.02 2.84 -22.67
C GLU A 180 -10.27 2.15 -21.33
N GLU A 181 -11.26 1.26 -21.25
CA GLU A 181 -11.57 0.51 -20.03
C GLU A 181 -10.45 -0.48 -19.67
N LYS A 182 -9.79 -1.07 -20.66
CA LYS A 182 -8.62 -1.94 -20.45
C LYS A 182 -7.41 -1.16 -19.93
N GLU A 183 -7.13 0.02 -20.46
CA GLU A 183 -6.04 0.88 -19.98
C GLU A 183 -6.28 1.29 -18.52
N LYS A 184 -7.52 1.67 -18.18
CA LYS A 184 -7.93 1.95 -16.79
C LYS A 184 -7.71 0.75 -15.87
N LEU A 185 -8.06 -0.46 -16.30
CA LEU A 185 -7.81 -1.69 -15.53
C LEU A 185 -6.31 -1.86 -15.22
N HIS A 186 -5.46 -1.79 -16.23
CA HIS A 186 -4.00 -1.90 -16.06
C HIS A 186 -3.45 -0.84 -15.10
N ASP A 187 -3.95 0.38 -15.19
CA ASP A 187 -3.59 1.47 -14.30
C ASP A 187 -3.99 1.22 -12.84
N MET A 188 -5.16 0.63 -12.62
CA MET A 188 -5.61 0.21 -11.29
C MET A 188 -4.72 -0.91 -10.73
N LEU A 189 -4.38 -1.91 -11.54
CA LEU A 189 -3.49 -3.01 -11.15
C LEU A 189 -2.09 -2.51 -10.78
N ARG A 190 -1.54 -1.56 -11.56
CA ARG A 190 -0.25 -0.91 -11.25
C ARG A 190 -0.31 -0.18 -9.91
N LYS A 191 -1.35 0.62 -9.67
CA LYS A 191 -1.54 1.34 -8.39
C LYS A 191 -1.73 0.38 -7.21
N LEU A 192 -2.38 -0.78 -7.42
CA LEU A 192 -2.50 -1.83 -6.41
C LEU A 192 -1.16 -2.46 -6.07
N ASP A 193 -0.31 -2.77 -7.06
CA ASP A 193 1.03 -3.32 -6.83
C ASP A 193 1.95 -2.33 -6.11
N GLU A 194 1.94 -1.06 -6.51
CA GLU A 194 2.70 0.01 -5.84
C GLU A 194 2.31 0.15 -4.36
N ARG A 195 0.99 0.15 -4.06
CA ARG A 195 0.49 0.20 -2.68
C ARG A 195 0.88 -1.04 -1.90
N TYR A 196 0.80 -2.23 -2.51
CA TYR A 196 1.24 -3.47 -1.89
C TYR A 196 2.73 -3.45 -1.53
N ARG A 197 3.61 -2.95 -2.41
CA ARG A 197 5.04 -2.81 -2.12
C ARG A 197 5.30 -1.90 -0.93
N LEU A 198 4.58 -0.78 -0.83
CA LEU A 198 4.66 0.10 0.34
C LEU A 198 4.26 -0.63 1.64
N PHE A 199 3.24 -1.50 1.61
CA PHE A 199 2.86 -2.33 2.76
C PHE A 199 3.89 -3.41 3.09
N GLU A 200 4.50 -4.02 2.07
CA GLU A 200 5.54 -5.04 2.25
C GLU A 200 6.81 -4.44 2.88
N GLU A 201 7.23 -3.25 2.44
CA GLU A 201 8.36 -2.51 3.03
C GLU A 201 8.12 -2.15 4.50
N GLU A 202 6.89 -1.79 4.88
CA GLU A 202 6.53 -1.46 6.27
C GLU A 202 6.68 -2.67 7.22
N ARG A 203 6.63 -3.91 6.71
CA ARG A 203 6.79 -5.14 7.50
C ARG A 203 8.23 -5.44 7.90
N ALA A 204 9.22 -5.07 7.07
CA ALA A 204 10.61 -5.47 7.28
C ALA A 204 11.22 -4.94 8.60
N VAL A 205 10.56 -3.98 9.26
CA VAL A 205 11.14 -3.20 10.34
C VAL A 205 10.52 -3.51 11.73
N THR A 206 9.42 -4.28 11.83
CA THR A 206 8.71 -4.46 13.13
C THR A 206 8.63 -5.92 13.60
N LYS A 207 9.13 -6.21 14.82
CA LYS A 207 9.14 -7.58 15.37
C LYS A 207 7.82 -8.06 16.00
N LEU A 208 6.85 -7.18 16.25
CA LEU A 208 5.77 -7.40 17.22
C LEU A 208 4.37 -7.77 16.67
N SER A 209 4.18 -7.88 15.35
CA SER A 209 2.90 -8.33 14.72
C SER A 209 3.13 -9.31 13.56
N LYS A 210 4.19 -10.12 13.66
CA LYS A 210 4.82 -10.78 12.51
C LYS A 210 3.97 -11.79 11.75
N LEU A 211 3.05 -12.53 12.38
CA LEU A 211 2.43 -13.70 11.74
C LEU A 211 1.08 -13.38 11.08
N ASN A 212 0.19 -12.67 11.76
CA ASN A 212 -1.13 -12.34 11.20
C ASN A 212 -1.02 -11.30 10.07
N GLN A 213 -0.13 -10.32 10.21
CA GLN A 213 0.13 -9.36 9.12
C GLN A 213 0.84 -10.02 7.93
N ALA A 214 1.77 -10.96 8.16
CA ALA A 214 2.42 -11.70 7.08
C ALA A 214 1.45 -12.53 6.25
N ARG A 215 0.54 -13.23 6.91
CA ARG A 215 -0.48 -14.06 6.26
C ARG A 215 -1.40 -13.22 5.39
N GLN A 216 -1.85 -12.09 5.91
CA GLN A 216 -2.70 -11.19 5.13
C GLN A 216 -1.98 -10.58 3.94
N LEU A 217 -0.69 -10.26 4.04
CA LEU A 217 0.08 -9.82 2.89
C LEU A 217 0.18 -10.89 1.80
N ILE A 218 0.32 -12.17 2.18
CA ILE A 218 0.32 -13.27 1.22
C ILE A 218 -1.03 -13.35 0.48
N VAL A 219 -2.14 -13.18 1.20
CA VAL A 219 -3.48 -13.12 0.60
C VAL A 219 -3.62 -11.91 -0.32
N SER A 220 -3.24 -10.71 0.14
CA SER A 220 -3.26 -9.48 -0.69
C SER A 220 -2.42 -9.62 -1.96
N LYS A 221 -1.21 -10.20 -1.86
CA LYS A 221 -0.35 -10.47 -3.02
C LYS A 221 -1.03 -11.43 -4.00
N GLN A 222 -1.67 -12.47 -3.48
CA GLN A 222 -2.38 -13.44 -4.31
C GLN A 222 -3.62 -12.82 -4.97
N MET A 223 -4.34 -11.91 -4.30
CA MET A 223 -5.46 -11.16 -4.89
C MET A 223 -5.03 -10.28 -6.07
N ILE A 224 -3.89 -9.58 -5.94
CA ILE A 224 -3.33 -8.82 -7.06
C ILE A 224 -2.95 -9.76 -8.21
N LYS A 225 -2.32 -10.90 -7.88
CA LYS A 225 -1.92 -11.89 -8.88
C LYS A 225 -3.11 -12.52 -9.60
N THR A 226 -4.23 -12.79 -8.93
CA THR A 226 -5.44 -13.31 -9.58
C THR A 226 -6.05 -12.28 -10.52
N LEU A 227 -6.11 -11.01 -10.13
CA LEU A 227 -6.56 -9.93 -11.00
C LEU A 227 -5.66 -9.77 -12.24
N GLN A 228 -4.34 -9.81 -12.07
CA GLN A 228 -3.38 -9.79 -13.17
C GLN A 228 -3.60 -10.97 -14.13
N LYS A 229 -3.87 -12.16 -13.60
CA LYS A 229 -4.11 -13.34 -14.44
C LYS A 229 -5.43 -13.28 -15.21
N GLY A 230 -6.45 -12.63 -14.66
CA GLY A 230 -7.66 -12.31 -15.41
C GLY A 230 -7.40 -11.27 -16.51
N ALA A 231 -6.54 -10.27 -16.26
CA ALA A 231 -6.13 -9.32 -17.29
C ALA A 231 -5.29 -9.98 -18.40
N ASP A 232 -4.36 -10.88 -18.05
CA ASP A 232 -3.61 -11.70 -19.00
C ASP A 232 -4.57 -12.53 -19.89
N LEU A 233 -5.62 -13.11 -19.30
CA LEU A 233 -6.66 -13.83 -20.07
C LEU A 233 -7.36 -12.91 -21.07
N LEU A 234 -7.72 -11.68 -20.68
CA LEU A 234 -8.32 -10.71 -21.58
C LEU A 234 -7.40 -10.40 -22.77
N ASP A 235 -6.10 -10.20 -22.52
CA ASP A 235 -5.09 -9.96 -23.56
C ASP A 235 -5.00 -11.13 -24.56
N VAL A 236 -4.96 -12.35 -24.03
CA VAL A 236 -4.87 -13.59 -24.83
C VAL A 236 -6.14 -13.80 -25.66
N VAL A 237 -7.33 -13.49 -25.12
CA VAL A 237 -8.58 -13.56 -25.89
C VAL A 237 -8.55 -12.58 -27.05
N GLU A 238 -8.20 -11.31 -26.82
CA GLU A 238 -8.12 -10.30 -27.88
C GLU A 238 -7.12 -10.69 -28.98
N GLU A 239 -5.95 -11.22 -28.61
CA GLU A 239 -4.89 -11.56 -29.57
C GLU A 239 -5.22 -12.82 -30.38
N HIS A 240 -5.79 -13.85 -29.74
CA HIS A 240 -5.87 -15.19 -30.33
C HIS A 240 -7.28 -15.65 -30.69
N TYR A 241 -8.31 -15.30 -29.92
CA TYR A 241 -9.66 -15.84 -30.11
C TYR A 241 -10.28 -15.42 -31.44
N PHE A 242 -10.37 -14.11 -31.72
CA PHE A 242 -10.99 -13.60 -32.95
C PHE A 242 -10.22 -13.96 -34.22
N SER A 243 -8.94 -14.29 -34.08
CA SER A 243 -8.08 -14.70 -35.18
C SER A 243 -8.06 -16.21 -35.39
N ALA A 244 -8.76 -17.01 -34.57
CA ALA A 244 -8.72 -18.46 -34.63
C ALA A 244 -9.76 -19.05 -35.61
N PRO A 245 -9.39 -20.06 -36.43
CA PRO A 245 -10.35 -20.83 -37.21
C PRO A 245 -11.37 -21.52 -36.30
N GLY A 246 -12.67 -21.45 -36.62
CA GLY A 246 -13.72 -22.13 -35.82
C GLY A 246 -14.03 -21.47 -34.47
N ALA A 247 -13.54 -20.25 -34.19
CA ALA A 247 -13.81 -19.53 -32.94
C ALA A 247 -15.31 -19.45 -32.58
N LEU A 248 -16.17 -19.26 -33.59
CA LEU A 248 -17.63 -19.18 -33.40
C LEU A 248 -18.25 -20.46 -32.82
N GLU A 249 -17.66 -21.63 -33.07
CA GLU A 249 -18.14 -22.91 -32.52
C GLU A 249 -17.84 -23.01 -31.02
N TRP A 250 -16.74 -22.37 -30.60
CA TRP A 250 -16.26 -22.34 -29.22
C TRP A 250 -16.79 -21.16 -28.40
N ALA A 251 -17.47 -20.19 -29.04
CA ALA A 251 -17.94 -18.97 -28.39
C ALA A 251 -18.73 -19.24 -27.10
N LYS A 252 -19.73 -20.12 -27.19
CA LYS A 252 -20.58 -20.47 -26.05
C LYS A 252 -19.81 -21.13 -24.91
N GLU A 253 -18.83 -21.96 -25.24
CA GLU A 253 -18.04 -22.68 -24.24
C GLU A 253 -17.09 -21.72 -23.53
N PHE A 254 -16.34 -20.90 -24.28
CA PHE A 254 -15.46 -19.89 -23.68
C PHE A 254 -16.25 -18.85 -22.87
N ASP A 255 -17.39 -18.37 -23.35
CA ASP A 255 -18.29 -17.49 -22.58
C ASP A 255 -18.71 -18.14 -21.27
N HIS A 256 -19.11 -19.40 -21.30
CA HIS A 256 -19.53 -20.14 -20.11
C HIS A 256 -18.38 -20.27 -19.10
N GLN A 257 -17.19 -20.68 -19.55
CA GLN A 257 -16.01 -20.82 -18.69
C GLN A 257 -15.60 -19.48 -18.07
N ILE A 258 -15.60 -18.40 -18.86
CA ILE A 258 -15.29 -17.05 -18.36
C ILE A 258 -16.30 -16.61 -17.30
N GLU A 259 -17.59 -16.85 -17.53
CA GLU A 259 -18.64 -16.49 -16.57
C GLU A 259 -18.49 -17.26 -15.25
N GLU A 260 -18.23 -18.57 -15.31
CA GLU A 260 -18.05 -19.40 -14.12
C GLU A 260 -16.79 -19.00 -13.33
N LEU A 261 -15.67 -18.74 -14.00
CA LEU A 261 -14.45 -18.24 -13.35
C LEU A 261 -14.66 -16.85 -12.74
N THR A 262 -15.43 -15.98 -13.40
CA THR A 262 -15.75 -14.65 -12.90
C THR A 262 -16.63 -14.71 -11.66
N LYS A 263 -17.70 -15.51 -11.67
CA LYS A 263 -18.54 -15.78 -10.48
C LYS A 263 -17.71 -16.38 -9.34
N TYR A 264 -16.80 -17.30 -9.65
CA TYR A 264 -15.94 -17.91 -8.65
C TYR A 264 -14.99 -16.88 -8.02
N HIS A 265 -14.42 -15.96 -8.81
CA HIS A 265 -13.60 -14.87 -8.28
C HIS A 265 -14.41 -13.95 -7.36
N GLU A 266 -15.61 -13.53 -7.77
CA GLU A 266 -16.50 -12.73 -6.93
C GLU A 266 -16.78 -13.41 -5.58
N HIS A 267 -17.08 -14.71 -5.63
CA HIS A 267 -17.33 -15.51 -4.44
C HIS A 267 -16.12 -15.58 -3.50
N ILE A 268 -14.91 -15.75 -4.05
CA ILE A 268 -13.67 -15.74 -3.27
C ILE A 268 -13.47 -14.39 -2.57
N LEU A 269 -13.77 -13.27 -3.24
CA LEU A 269 -13.66 -11.94 -2.64
C LEU A 269 -14.69 -11.75 -1.50
N LEU A 270 -15.93 -12.18 -1.69
CA LEU A 270 -16.97 -12.16 -0.64
C LEU A 270 -16.58 -13.03 0.56
N LYS A 271 -16.01 -14.22 0.30
CA LYS A 271 -15.51 -15.13 1.32
C LYS A 271 -14.34 -14.51 2.08
N ALA A 272 -13.41 -13.82 1.40
CA ALA A 272 -12.30 -13.10 2.04
C ALA A 272 -12.76 -12.02 3.04
N GLU A 273 -13.96 -11.48 2.84
CA GLU A 273 -14.58 -10.47 3.68
C GLU A 273 -15.52 -11.02 4.75
N ASP A 274 -15.62 -12.34 4.88
CA ASP A 274 -16.52 -13.00 5.83
C ASP A 274 -18.01 -12.64 5.60
N LYS A 275 -18.37 -12.36 4.34
CA LYS A 275 -19.75 -12.05 3.92
C LYS A 275 -20.55 -13.30 3.52
N MET A 276 -19.88 -14.45 3.42
CA MET A 276 -20.49 -15.71 3.00
C MET A 276 -20.96 -16.54 4.19
N LYS A 277 -22.05 -17.30 4.02
CA LYS A 277 -22.49 -18.27 5.04
C LYS A 277 -21.46 -19.39 5.18
N PRO A 278 -21.22 -19.91 6.40
CA PRO A 278 -20.31 -21.04 6.61
C PRO A 278 -20.80 -22.28 5.83
N GLY A 279 -19.88 -22.93 5.11
CA GLY A 279 -20.15 -24.16 4.34
C GLY A 279 -20.57 -23.97 2.88
N VAL A 280 -20.64 -22.74 2.35
CA VAL A 280 -20.87 -22.51 0.91
C VAL A 280 -19.55 -22.63 0.15
N SER A 281 -19.40 -23.70 -0.64
CA SER A 281 -18.30 -23.88 -1.59
C SER A 281 -18.87 -23.86 -3.01
N ILE A 282 -18.60 -22.78 -3.75
CA ILE A 282 -18.83 -22.78 -5.20
C ILE A 282 -17.56 -23.33 -5.83
N VAL A 283 -17.69 -24.51 -6.40
CA VAL A 283 -16.63 -25.17 -7.15
C VAL A 283 -16.92 -24.89 -8.63
N PRO A 284 -15.99 -24.29 -9.40
CA PRO A 284 -16.16 -24.13 -10.84
C PRO A 284 -16.39 -25.49 -11.51
N ASP A 285 -17.27 -25.51 -12.52
CA ASP A 285 -17.69 -26.72 -13.24
C ASP A 285 -16.53 -27.47 -13.93
N GLU A 286 -15.36 -26.83 -14.10
CA GLU A 286 -14.08 -27.48 -14.46
C GLU A 286 -13.75 -28.69 -13.57
N GLN A 287 -14.21 -28.75 -12.30
CA GLN A 287 -14.01 -29.94 -11.45
C GLN A 287 -15.01 -31.07 -11.71
N LEU A 288 -16.12 -30.81 -12.40
CA LEU A 288 -17.21 -31.77 -12.62
C LEU A 288 -17.13 -32.44 -14.00
N GLY A 289 -16.38 -31.90 -14.95
CA GLY A 289 -16.17 -32.54 -16.25
C GLY A 289 -14.81 -32.24 -16.86
N GLY A 290 -13.96 -33.26 -17.00
CA GLY A 290 -12.73 -33.24 -17.82
C GLY A 290 -12.98 -33.00 -19.32
N GLY A 291 -14.21 -32.68 -19.73
CA GLY A 291 -14.61 -32.52 -21.11
C GLY A 291 -14.01 -31.29 -21.80
N PHE A 292 -13.82 -30.15 -21.12
CA PHE A 292 -13.26 -28.95 -21.76
C PHE A 292 -11.78 -29.15 -22.14
N GLU A 293 -10.99 -29.71 -21.22
CA GLU A 293 -9.58 -30.02 -21.44
C GLU A 293 -9.41 -31.12 -22.50
N GLU A 294 -10.21 -32.19 -22.43
CA GLU A 294 -10.23 -33.27 -23.44
C GLU A 294 -10.64 -32.74 -24.83
N GLN A 295 -11.67 -31.88 -24.91
CA GLN A 295 -12.10 -31.26 -26.17
C GLN A 295 -11.04 -30.33 -26.77
N LEU A 296 -10.31 -29.58 -25.94
CA LEU A 296 -9.21 -28.72 -26.42
C LEU A 296 -8.03 -29.56 -26.94
N VAL A 297 -7.73 -30.68 -26.28
CA VAL A 297 -6.68 -31.62 -26.71
C VAL A 297 -7.07 -32.29 -28.03
N ASP A 298 -8.32 -32.75 -28.16
CA ASP A 298 -8.82 -33.35 -29.39
C ASP A 298 -8.84 -32.33 -30.54
N TYR A 299 -9.32 -31.10 -30.29
CA TYR A 299 -9.33 -30.01 -31.27
C TYR A 299 -7.94 -29.64 -31.76
N TRP A 300 -6.93 -29.63 -30.88
CA TRP A 300 -5.55 -29.38 -31.26
C TRP A 300 -4.92 -30.56 -32.04
N SER A 301 -5.30 -31.79 -31.70
CA SER A 301 -4.74 -33.01 -32.30
C SER A 301 -5.09 -33.18 -33.78
N ASP A 302 -6.22 -32.61 -34.23
CA ASP A 302 -6.65 -32.65 -35.63
C ASP A 302 -5.73 -31.83 -36.56
N GLU A 303 -5.50 -30.54 -36.27
CA GLU A 303 -4.73 -29.61 -37.11
C GLU A 303 -3.87 -28.63 -36.26
N PRO A 304 -2.74 -29.09 -35.71
CA PRO A 304 -2.04 -28.39 -34.63
C PRO A 304 -1.45 -27.02 -35.01
N GLU A 305 -1.09 -26.79 -36.29
CA GLU A 305 -0.55 -25.50 -36.73
C GLU A 305 -1.62 -24.41 -36.92
N GLU A 306 -2.82 -24.80 -37.34
CA GLU A 306 -3.94 -23.88 -37.59
C GLU A 306 -4.78 -23.62 -36.32
N ARG A 307 -4.85 -24.61 -35.42
CA ARG A 307 -5.75 -24.62 -34.25
C ARG A 307 -5.10 -24.22 -32.92
N LYS A 308 -3.79 -23.94 -32.90
CA LYS A 308 -3.05 -23.54 -31.68
C LYS A 308 -3.56 -22.28 -30.99
N ARG A 309 -4.27 -21.40 -31.69
CA ARG A 309 -4.75 -20.12 -31.14
C ARG A 309 -5.77 -20.30 -30.01
N LEU A 310 -6.74 -21.21 -30.16
CA LEU A 310 -7.71 -21.49 -29.09
C LEU A 310 -7.06 -22.21 -27.89
N VAL A 311 -5.97 -22.96 -28.12
CA VAL A 311 -5.20 -23.58 -27.03
C VAL A 311 -4.55 -22.52 -26.14
N PHE A 312 -4.06 -21.40 -26.68
CA PHE A 312 -3.55 -20.30 -25.86
C PHE A 312 -4.65 -19.69 -24.98
N VAL A 313 -5.85 -19.50 -25.52
CA VAL A 313 -7.01 -19.00 -24.77
C VAL A 313 -7.41 -19.99 -23.66
N GLY A 314 -7.49 -21.28 -23.98
CA GLY A 314 -7.75 -22.34 -23.00
C GLY A 314 -6.69 -22.40 -21.91
N ALA A 315 -5.40 -22.29 -22.25
CA ALA A 315 -4.31 -22.28 -21.28
C ALA A 315 -4.39 -21.08 -20.33
N ALA A 316 -4.75 -19.89 -20.83
CA ALA A 316 -4.93 -18.70 -19.99
C ALA A 316 -6.14 -18.83 -19.04
N LEU A 317 -7.24 -19.46 -19.48
CA LEU A 317 -8.38 -19.79 -18.62
C LEU A 317 -7.98 -20.71 -17.48
N LEU A 318 -7.29 -21.80 -17.80
CA LEU A 318 -6.79 -22.76 -16.81
C LEU A 318 -5.81 -22.10 -15.82
N GLU A 319 -4.94 -21.20 -16.30
CA GLU A 319 -3.99 -20.49 -15.44
C GLU A 319 -4.72 -19.52 -14.49
N TYR A 320 -5.73 -18.80 -14.98
CA TYR A 320 -6.58 -17.94 -14.15
C TYR A 320 -7.33 -18.75 -13.09
N GLY A 321 -8.01 -19.84 -13.49
CA GLY A 321 -8.69 -20.77 -12.58
C GLY A 321 -7.77 -21.38 -11.53
N TYR A 322 -6.55 -21.79 -11.90
CA TYR A 322 -5.53 -22.26 -10.97
C TYR A 322 -5.19 -21.21 -9.90
N HIS A 323 -5.04 -19.95 -10.31
CA HIS A 323 -4.72 -18.87 -9.39
C HIS A 323 -5.87 -18.51 -8.45
N LEU A 324 -7.13 -18.61 -8.91
CA LEU A 324 -8.32 -18.47 -8.06
C LEU A 324 -8.38 -19.58 -7.00
N ARG A 325 -8.18 -20.84 -7.38
CA ARG A 325 -8.10 -21.98 -6.45
C ARG A 325 -6.99 -21.82 -5.41
N ARG A 326 -5.86 -21.23 -5.81
CA ARG A 326 -4.77 -20.92 -4.89
C ARG A 326 -5.16 -19.80 -3.91
N LEU A 327 -5.87 -18.78 -4.38
CA LEU A 327 -6.35 -17.69 -3.55
C LEU A 327 -7.35 -18.17 -2.50
N GLU A 328 -8.33 -18.99 -2.90
CA GLU A 328 -9.31 -19.57 -1.96
C GLU A 328 -8.64 -20.34 -0.83
N ARG A 329 -7.74 -21.29 -1.17
CA ARG A 329 -7.00 -22.08 -0.18
C ARG A 329 -6.21 -21.20 0.80
N LEU A 330 -5.63 -20.11 0.31
CA LEU A 330 -4.91 -19.17 1.18
C LEU A 330 -5.86 -18.42 2.12
N ILE A 331 -7.02 -17.99 1.64
CA ILE A 331 -8.04 -17.32 2.47
C ILE A 331 -8.52 -18.25 3.58
N GLU A 332 -8.87 -19.49 3.25
CA GLU A 332 -9.34 -20.49 4.22
C GLU A 332 -8.30 -20.78 5.30
N GLN A 333 -7.03 -20.97 4.91
CA GLN A 333 -5.93 -21.19 5.85
C GLN A 333 -5.71 -20.02 6.81
N VAL A 334 -5.99 -18.79 6.35
CA VAL A 334 -5.89 -17.59 7.18
C VAL A 334 -7.09 -17.44 8.10
N GLN A 335 -8.31 -17.73 7.63
CA GLN A 335 -9.55 -17.65 8.41
C GLN A 335 -9.60 -18.73 9.51
N GLN A 336 -9.43 -20.00 9.18
CA GLN A 336 -9.46 -21.11 10.16
C GLN A 336 -8.49 -20.91 11.33
N ARG A 337 -7.32 -20.32 11.07
CA ARG A 337 -6.30 -20.05 12.11
C ARG A 337 -6.57 -18.77 12.92
N THR A 338 -7.44 -17.90 12.43
CA THR A 338 -7.90 -16.72 13.15
C THR A 338 -9.00 -17.13 14.14
N ASP A 339 -9.93 -18.00 13.72
CA ASP A 339 -11.03 -18.49 14.57
C ASP A 339 -10.52 -19.35 15.74
N LEU A 340 -9.54 -20.23 15.51
CA LEU A 340 -8.88 -21.04 16.54
C LEU A 340 -8.16 -20.22 17.65
N ARG A 341 -8.01 -18.91 17.48
CA ARG A 341 -7.43 -18.00 18.48
C ARG A 341 -8.47 -17.15 19.21
N VAL A 342 -9.70 -17.05 18.72
CA VAL A 342 -10.78 -16.34 19.41
C VAL A 342 -11.41 -17.22 20.50
N ASP A 343 -11.33 -18.55 20.33
CA ASP A 343 -11.79 -19.56 21.30
C ASP A 343 -10.76 -19.92 22.40
N LYS A 344 -9.64 -19.21 22.50
CA LYS A 344 -8.63 -19.34 23.56
C LYS A 344 -8.43 -18.01 24.28
#